data_AF-A0A7C6ANM0-F1
#
_entry.id   AF-A0A7C6ANM0-F1
#
_cell.length_a   1.000
_cell.length_b   1.000
_cell.length_c   1.000
_cell.angle_alpha   90.00
_cell.angle_beta   90.00
_cell.angle_gamma   90.00
#
_symmetry.space_group_name_H-M   'P 1'
#
loop_
_entity.id
_entity.type
_entity.pdbx_description
1 polymer ?
#
loop_
_entity_poly.entity_id
_entity_poly.type
_entity_poly.pdbx_seq_one_letter_code
_entity_poly.pdbx_strand_id
1 'polypeptide(L)'
;KLIFSPETKAYESVGGFISIGKIFPAEWDWLSFWSMTAFLSIILAFMNLLPIPALDGGHVLFLLFEIITRRKPSDKFLEYAQIVGMAILFALLIFANGNDIIKLFK
;
A
#
# COMPACT_ATOMS: atom_id res chain seq x y z
N LYS A 1 -19.71 6.14 5.57
CA LYS A 1 -20.49 4.87 5.60
C LYS A 1 -20.36 4.02 4.32
N LEU A 2 -19.55 4.41 3.33
CA LEU A 2 -19.30 3.62 2.10
C LEU A 2 -18.09 2.66 2.19
N ILE A 3 -17.35 2.70 3.30
CA ILE A 3 -16.17 1.85 3.56
C ILE A 3 -16.59 0.48 4.16
N PHE A 4 -17.84 0.35 4.60
CA PHE A 4 -18.41 -0.86 5.22
C PHE A 4 -19.47 -1.55 4.35
N SER A 5 -19.43 -1.33 3.03
CA SER A 5 -20.29 -2.06 2.09
C SER A 5 -19.59 -3.38 1.70
N PRO A 6 -20.19 -4.55 1.98
CA PRO A 6 -19.58 -5.87 1.74
C PRO A 6 -19.50 -6.28 0.26
N GLU A 7 -19.98 -5.45 -0.67
CA GLU A 7 -20.04 -5.78 -2.10
C GLU A 7 -18.74 -5.56 -2.87
N THR A 8 -17.78 -4.78 -2.36
CA THR A 8 -16.55 -4.48 -3.13
C THR A 8 -15.39 -5.41 -2.83
N LYS A 9 -15.49 -6.30 -1.83
CA LYS A 9 -14.38 -7.19 -1.40
C LYS A 9 -13.02 -6.46 -1.30
N ALA A 10 -13.04 -5.15 -1.10
CA ALA A 10 -11.84 -4.31 -1.15
C ALA A 10 -10.87 -4.67 -0.01
N TYR A 11 -11.42 -5.17 1.11
CA TYR A 11 -10.66 -5.72 2.23
C TYR A 11 -10.11 -7.14 1.97
N GLU A 12 -10.66 -7.89 1.01
CA GLU A 12 -10.09 -9.16 0.53
C GLU A 12 -9.01 -8.93 -0.53
N SER A 13 -9.06 -7.82 -1.27
CA SER A 13 -8.01 -7.42 -2.23
C SER A 13 -6.80 -6.78 -1.57
N VAL A 14 -6.84 -6.50 -0.26
CA VAL A 14 -5.62 -6.39 0.56
C VAL A 14 -5.12 -7.80 0.86
N GLY A 15 -4.90 -8.57 -0.20
CA GLY A 15 -4.27 -9.87 -0.11
C GLY A 15 -2.83 -9.65 0.28
N GLY A 16 -2.38 -10.27 1.38
CA GLY A 16 -0.98 -10.27 1.73
C GLY A 16 -0.13 -11.05 0.72
N PHE A 17 1.12 -11.31 1.08
CA PHE A 17 2.06 -12.02 0.21
C PHE A 17 1.54 -13.39 -0.25
N ILE A 18 0.73 -14.05 0.58
CA ILE A 18 0.22 -15.40 0.29
C ILE A 18 -0.88 -15.35 -0.76
N SER A 19 -1.76 -14.36 -0.68
CA SER A 19 -2.80 -14.15 -1.69
C SER A 19 -2.19 -13.84 -3.06
N ILE A 20 -1.12 -13.04 -3.12
CA ILE A 20 -0.39 -12.77 -4.38
C ILE A 20 0.23 -14.06 -4.95
N GLY A 21 0.84 -14.89 -4.09
CA GLY A 21 1.44 -16.17 -4.51
C GLY A 21 0.41 -17.15 -5.11
N LYS A 22 -0.83 -17.15 -4.61
CA LYS A 22 -1.92 -18.01 -5.09
C LYS A 22 -2.47 -17.64 -6.47
N ILE A 23 -2.13 -16.46 -7.00
CA ILE A 23 -2.61 -16.01 -8.32
C ILE A 23 -1.78 -16.64 -9.45
N PHE A 24 -0.56 -17.10 -9.16
CA PHE A 24 0.29 -17.73 -10.16
C PHE A 24 -0.17 -19.16 -10.47
N PRO A 25 -0.12 -19.59 -11.75
CA PRO A 25 -0.43 -20.95 -12.15
C PRO A 25 0.54 -21.97 -11.52
N ALA A 26 0.08 -23.21 -11.36
CA ALA A 26 0.90 -24.29 -10.80
C ALA A 26 2.08 -24.70 -11.71
N GLU A 27 1.93 -24.49 -13.03
CA GLU A 27 3.00 -24.66 -14.00
C GLU A 27 3.61 -23.32 -14.38
N TRP A 28 4.90 -23.33 -14.72
CA TRP A 28 5.64 -22.12 -15.05
C TRP A 28 5.18 -21.54 -16.40
N ASP A 29 4.64 -20.32 -16.36
CA ASP A 29 4.24 -19.58 -17.55
C ASP A 29 4.93 -18.20 -17.58
N TRP A 30 5.82 -18.01 -18.55
CA TRP A 30 6.60 -16.78 -18.70
C TRP A 30 5.73 -15.55 -18.94
N LEU A 31 4.65 -15.70 -19.72
CA LEU A 31 3.79 -14.57 -20.06
C LEU A 31 3.04 -14.08 -18.82
N SER A 32 2.44 -14.98 -18.06
CA SER A 32 1.73 -14.72 -16.81
C SER A 32 2.66 -14.12 -15.76
N PHE A 33 3.89 -14.61 -15.67
CA PHE A 33 4.90 -14.06 -14.77
C PHE A 33 5.20 -12.59 -15.08
N TRP A 34 5.54 -12.27 -16.33
CA TRP A 34 5.86 -10.91 -16.72
C TRP A 34 4.64 -9.98 -16.69
N SER A 35 3.46 -10.46 -17.08
CA SER A 35 2.21 -9.71 -16.98
C SER A 35 1.86 -9.36 -15.52
N MET A 36 1.99 -10.31 -14.60
CA MET A 36 1.75 -10.05 -13.17
C MET A 36 2.79 -9.10 -12.60
N THR A 37 4.06 -9.30 -12.94
CA THR A 37 5.16 -8.42 -12.50
C THR A 37 4.95 -7.00 -12.99
N ALA A 38 4.58 -6.80 -14.25
CA ALA A 38 4.26 -5.50 -14.81
C ALA A 38 3.06 -4.87 -14.09
N PHE A 39 1.99 -5.64 -13.86
CA PHE A 39 0.81 -5.18 -13.15
C PHE A 39 1.13 -4.73 -11.71
N LEU A 40 1.84 -5.56 -10.94
CA LEU A 40 2.31 -5.22 -9.59
C LEU A 40 3.22 -3.98 -9.61
N SER A 41 4.11 -3.86 -10.60
CA SER A 41 5.01 -2.70 -10.73
C SER A 41 4.24 -1.40 -10.97
N ILE A 42 3.19 -1.44 -11.80
CA ILE A 42 2.31 -0.29 -12.04
C ILE A 42 1.60 0.08 -10.74
N ILE A 43 1.04 -0.88 -10.01
CA ILE A 43 0.40 -0.63 -8.72
C ILE A 43 1.39 0.00 -7.74
N LEU A 44 2.61 -0.54 -7.63
CA LEU A 44 3.65 0.01 -6.76
C LEU A 44 4.05 1.44 -7.14
N ALA A 45 4.15 1.74 -8.44
CA ALA A 45 4.41 3.08 -8.93
C ALA A 45 3.31 4.07 -8.51
N PHE A 46 2.03 3.69 -8.66
CA PHE A 46 0.91 4.51 -8.19
C PHE A 46 0.89 4.64 -6.66
N MET A 47 1.15 3.56 -5.92
CA MET A 47 1.21 3.56 -4.45
C MET A 47 2.34 4.46 -3.93
N ASN A 48 3.50 4.47 -4.58
CA ASN A 48 4.61 5.35 -4.23
C ASN A 48 4.35 6.82 -4.56
N LEU A 49 3.41 7.12 -5.46
CA LEU A 49 2.93 8.48 -5.73
C LEU A 49 1.84 8.95 -4.77
N LEU A 50 1.21 8.03 -4.02
CA LEU A 50 0.21 8.40 -3.04
C LEU A 50 0.84 9.21 -1.89
N PRO A 51 0.10 10.17 -1.33
CA PRO A 51 0.55 11.00 -0.21
C PRO A 51 0.53 10.22 1.10
N ILE A 52 1.33 9.15 1.19
CA ILE A 52 1.48 8.35 2.41
C ILE A 52 2.73 8.84 3.13
N PRO A 53 2.60 9.39 4.34
CA PRO A 53 3.75 9.76 5.16
C PRO A 53 4.62 8.51 5.39
N ALA A 54 5.93 8.63 5.19
CA ALA A 54 6.95 7.56 5.14
C ALA A 54 7.28 6.95 3.76
N LEU A 55 6.51 7.20 2.70
CA LEU A 55 6.88 6.84 1.33
C LEU A 55 7.36 8.05 0.52
N ASP A 56 7.97 7.81 -0.64
CA ASP A 56 8.53 8.85 -1.53
C ASP A 56 7.46 9.89 -1.92
N GLY A 57 6.23 9.47 -2.19
CA GLY A 57 5.10 10.35 -2.53
C GLY A 57 4.67 11.29 -1.40
N GLY A 58 4.86 10.90 -0.13
CA GLY A 58 4.61 11.78 1.01
C GLY A 58 5.55 13.00 1.02
N HIS A 59 6.82 12.78 0.69
CA HIS A 59 7.82 13.84 0.58
C HIS A 59 7.53 14.76 -0.60
N VAL A 60 7.15 14.19 -1.75
CA VAL A 60 6.71 14.96 -2.92
C VAL A 60 5.51 15.85 -2.59
N LEU A 61 4.53 15.34 -1.82
CA LEU A 61 3.40 16.15 -1.39
C LEU A 61 3.81 17.31 -0.48
N PHE A 62 4.72 17.09 0.47
CA PHE A 62 5.21 18.16 1.34
C PHE A 62 5.94 19.25 0.55
N LEU A 63 6.74 18.87 -0.45
CA LEU A 63 7.40 19.80 -1.37
C LEU A 63 6.37 20.56 -2.22
N LEU A 64 5.35 19.89 -2.76
CA LEU A 64 4.27 20.55 -3.50
C LEU A 64 3.50 21.53 -2.61
N PHE A 65 3.21 21.13 -1.37
CA PHE A 65 2.57 21.99 -0.38
C PHE A 65 3.44 23.21 -0.04
N GLU A 66 4.76 23.04 0.08
CA GLU A 66 5.71 24.15 0.31
C GLU A 66 5.74 25.10 -0.90
N ILE A 67 5.74 24.60 -2.13
CA ILE A 67 5.71 25.42 -3.35
C ILE A 67 4.43 26.27 -3.41
N ILE A 68 3.27 25.68 -3.09
CA ILE A 68 1.97 26.36 -3.11
C ILE A 68 1.86 27.36 -1.95
N THR A 69 2.22 26.95 -0.74
CA THR A 69 2.00 27.72 0.49
C THR A 69 3.14 28.70 0.79
N ARG A 70 4.30 28.53 0.12
CA ARG A 70 5.57 29.25 0.37
C ARG A 70 6.01 29.24 1.83
N ARG A 71 5.54 28.28 2.62
CA ARG A 71 5.85 28.13 4.04
C ARG A 71 6.38 26.73 4.26
N LYS A 72 7.55 26.64 4.87
CA LYS A 72 8.14 25.36 5.28
C LYS A 72 7.25 24.73 6.35
N PRO A 73 6.80 23.47 6.16
CA PRO A 73 6.26 22.68 7.26
C PRO A 73 7.29 22.62 8.38
N SER A 74 6.85 22.59 9.64
CA SER A 74 7.80 22.49 10.77
C SER A 74 8.45 21.11 10.81
N ASP A 75 9.72 21.04 11.17
CA ASP A 75 10.46 19.76 11.24
C ASP A 75 9.78 18.75 12.18
N LYS A 76 9.20 19.24 13.29
CA LYS A 76 8.41 18.41 14.21
C LYS A 76 7.16 17.82 13.54
N PHE A 77 6.46 18.58 12.70
CA PHE A 77 5.28 18.06 11.99
C PHE A 77 5.66 16.95 11.01
N LEU A 78 6.79 17.10 10.30
CA LEU A 78 7.31 16.08 9.39
C LEU A 78 7.68 14.79 10.14
N GLU A 79 8.37 14.92 11.27
CA GLU A 79 8.73 13.79 12.13
C GLU A 79 7.50 13.03 12.63
N TYR A 80 6.49 13.74 13.17
CA TYR A 80 5.24 13.12 13.62
C TYR A 80 4.48 12.46 12.47
N ALA A 81 4.39 13.13 11.31
CA ALA A 81 3.72 12.57 10.15
C ALA A 81 4.39 11.25 9.71
N GLN A 82 5.71 11.20 9.68
CA GLN A 82 6.47 10.00 9.32
C GLN A 82 6.29 8.87 10.32
N ILE A 83 6.35 9.15 11.63
CA ILE A 83 6.14 8.15 12.67
C ILE A 83 4.72 7.57 12.60
N VAL A 84 3.71 8.44 12.44
CA VAL A 84 2.31 8.01 12.31
C VAL A 84 2.11 7.18 11.03
N GLY A 85 2.70 7.61 9.92
CA GLY A 85 2.67 6.89 8.66
C GLY A 85 3.27 5.48 8.77
N MET A 86 4.46 5.37 9.37
CA MET A 86 5.11 4.09 9.67
C MET A 86 4.25 3.20 10.55
N ALA A 87 3.67 3.74 11.62
CA ALA A 87 2.81 2.97 12.52
C ALA A 87 1.57 2.41 11.80
N ILE A 88 0.94 3.22 10.94
CA ILE A 88 -0.21 2.80 10.12
C ILE A 88 0.20 1.71 9.13
N LEU A 89 1.34 1.87 8.44
CA LEU A 89 1.84 0.88 7.48
C LEU A 89 2.13 -0.46 8.15
N PHE A 90 2.80 -0.47 9.30
CA PHE A 90 3.05 -1.70 10.05
C PHE A 90 1.76 -2.34 10.56
N ALA A 91 0.80 -1.55 11.07
CA ALA A 91 -0.49 -2.06 11.50
C ALA A 91 -1.24 -2.73 10.34
N LEU A 92 -1.25 -2.10 9.15
CA LEU A 92 -1.86 -2.67 7.95
C LEU A 92 -1.14 -3.93 7.48
N LEU A 93 0.20 -3.95 7.51
CA LEU A 93 1.00 -5.13 7.14
C LEU A 93 0.66 -6.32 8.06
N ILE A 94 0.64 -6.11 9.38
CA ILE A 94 0.28 -7.14 10.35
C ILE A 94 -1.16 -7.59 10.15
N PHE A 95 -2.09 -6.65 9.94
CA PHE A 95 -3.49 -6.96 9.71
C PHE A 95 -3.70 -7.80 8.44
N ALA A 96 -3.08 -7.42 7.32
CA ALA A 96 -3.19 -8.13 6.05
C ALA A 96 -2.59 -9.54 6.13
N ASN A 97 -1.38 -9.68 6.68
CA ASN A 97 -0.74 -10.98 6.86
C ASN A 97 -1.49 -11.87 7.87
N GLY A 98 -1.99 -11.29 8.97
CA GLY A 98 -2.82 -12.00 9.94
C GLY A 98 -4.13 -12.51 9.33
N ASN A 99 -4.80 -11.68 8.52
CA ASN A 99 -6.00 -12.08 7.80
C ASN A 99 -5.74 -13.21 6.79
N ASP A 100 -4.62 -13.14 6.05
CA ASP A 100 -4.17 -14.22 5.15
C ASP A 100 -3.96 -15.55 5.92
N ILE A 101 -3.33 -15.49 7.10
CA ILE A 101 -3.10 -16.66 7.96
C ILE A 101 -4.42 -17.27 8.44
N ILE A 102 -5.35 -16.45 8.93
CA ILE A 102 -6.67 -16.93 9.37
C ILE A 102 -7.44 -17.58 8.21
N LYS A 103 -7.33 -17.02 7.00
CA LYS A 103 -7.96 -17.55 5.78
C LYS A 103 -7.32 -18.86 5.28
N LEU A 104 -6.10 -19.19 5.72
CA LEU A 104 -5.45 -20.47 5.42
C LEU A 104 -5.87 -21.59 6.38
N PHE A 105 -6.16 -21.26 7.64
CA PHE A 105 -6.59 -22.22 8.66
C PHE A 105 -8.10 -22.47 8.67
N LYS A 106 -8.86 -21.75 7.85
CA LYS A 106 -10.30 -21.90 7.66
C LYS A 106 -10.59 -22.57 6.33
#